data_AF-A0A314YBX6-F1
#
_entry.id   AF-A0A314YBX6-F1
#
_cell.length_a   1.000
_cell.length_b   1.000
_cell.length_c   1.000
_cell.angle_alpha   90.00
_cell.angle_beta   90.00
_cell.angle_gamma   90.00
#
_symmetry.space_group_name_H-M   'P 1'
#
loop_
_entity.id
_entity.type
_entity.pdbx_description
1 polymer ?
#
loop_
_entity_poly.entity_id
_entity_poly.type
_entity_poly.pdbx_seq_one_letter_code
_entity_poly.pdbx_strand_id
1 'polypeptide(L)'
;MQDYGVTLFMFRTPYLVDIVRENVGRVLNLDSINAGNSWKDMDVLIFNSWHWWTHTGKSQPWDYVRDGTNLYKDMDRLTAFYKGLSTWANWVDSNVDPSKTKVFFQGISPTHYQ
;
A
#
# COMPACT_ATOMS: atom_id res chain seq x y z
N MET A 1 16.38 4.08 -23.37
CA MET A 1 15.38 4.79 -22.53
C MET A 1 15.51 6.30 -22.62
N GLN A 2 16.72 6.86 -22.72
CA GLN A 2 16.92 8.31 -22.85
C GLN A 2 16.41 8.95 -24.16
N ASP A 3 16.25 8.17 -25.24
CA ASP A 3 15.85 8.74 -26.54
C ASP A 3 14.36 9.11 -26.67
N TYR A 4 13.53 8.76 -25.67
CA TYR A 4 12.08 8.98 -25.72
C TYR A 4 11.55 9.90 -24.61
N GLY A 5 12.42 10.49 -23.77
CA GLY A 5 12.00 11.35 -22.68
C GLY A 5 11.21 10.64 -21.56
N VAL A 6 11.31 9.31 -21.46
CA VAL A 6 10.60 8.50 -20.46
C VAL A 6 11.44 8.38 -19.19
N THR A 7 10.83 8.64 -18.04
CA THR A 7 11.43 8.42 -16.71
C THR A 7 10.65 7.35 -15.96
N LEU A 8 11.36 6.46 -15.27
CA LEU A 8 10.78 5.39 -14.47
C LEU A 8 11.16 5.57 -12.99
N PHE A 9 10.17 5.56 -12.11
CA PHE A 9 10.36 5.54 -10.66
C PHE A 9 9.83 4.23 -10.08
N MET A 10 10.56 3.67 -9.11
CA MET A 10 10.15 2.46 -8.38
C MET A 10 10.12 2.75 -6.88
N PHE A 11 8.93 2.66 -6.29
CA PHE A 11 8.73 2.83 -4.84
C PHE A 11 8.36 1.50 -4.19
N ARG A 12 8.98 1.20 -3.05
CA ARG A 12 8.71 -0.05 -2.32
C ARG A 12 7.75 0.21 -1.15
N THR A 13 6.45 0.10 -1.43
CA THR A 13 5.37 0.26 -0.46
C THR A 13 4.48 -0.99 -0.46
N PRO A 14 4.93 -2.11 0.14
CA PRO A 14 4.30 -3.42 -0.02
C PRO A 14 2.85 -3.48 0.47
N TYR A 15 2.49 -2.61 1.42
CA TYR A 15 1.15 -2.50 2.01
C TYR A 15 0.38 -1.27 1.51
N LEU A 16 1.01 -0.39 0.72
CA LEU A 16 0.52 0.95 0.31
C LEU A 16 0.29 1.93 1.47
N VAL A 17 -0.32 1.45 2.56
CA VAL A 17 -0.46 2.13 3.83
C VAL A 17 0.79 1.99 4.71
N ASP A 18 0.88 2.82 5.75
CA ASP A 18 2.12 2.98 6.49
C ASP A 18 2.32 1.93 7.60
N ILE A 19 3.59 1.57 7.82
CA ILE A 19 4.03 0.97 9.08
C ILE A 19 4.82 2.04 9.82
N VAL A 20 4.29 2.47 10.97
CA VAL A 20 4.88 3.54 11.80
C VAL A 20 5.36 2.97 13.12
N ARG A 21 6.37 3.61 13.74
CA ARG A 21 6.83 3.25 15.08
C ARG A 21 6.13 4.13 16.11
N GLU A 22 5.29 3.52 16.93
CA GLU A 22 4.61 4.14 18.07
C GLU A 22 5.23 3.64 19.39
N ASN A 23 4.80 4.19 20.53
CA ASN A 23 5.26 3.76 21.85
C ASN A 23 4.96 2.29 22.15
N VAL A 24 3.94 1.72 21.50
CA VAL A 24 3.52 0.31 21.64
C VAL A 24 4.32 -0.65 20.75
N GLY A 25 5.09 -0.15 19.78
CA GLY A 25 5.81 -0.96 18.80
C GLY A 25 5.58 -0.50 17.36
N ARG A 26 5.81 -1.41 16.40
CA ARG A 26 5.54 -1.17 14.98
C ARG A 26 4.04 -1.34 14.72
N VAL A 27 3.39 -0.35 14.14
CA VAL A 27 1.95 -0.33 13.91
C VAL A 27 1.69 -0.23 12.40
N LEU A 28 0.99 -1.22 11.84
CA LEU A 28 0.40 -1.11 10.51
C LEU A 28 -0.83 -0.19 10.64
N ASN A 29 -0.71 1.04 10.17
CA ASN A 29 -1.80 2.01 10.21
C ASN A 29 -2.60 1.94 8.90
N LEU A 30 -3.82 1.42 8.98
CA LEU A 30 -4.66 1.18 7.79
C LEU A 30 -5.24 2.47 7.19
N ASP A 31 -5.17 3.59 7.91
CA ASP A 31 -5.79 4.86 7.53
C ASP A 31 -4.79 5.91 7.05
N SER A 32 -3.51 5.56 6.87
CA SER A 32 -2.48 6.53 6.47
C SER A 32 -1.67 6.09 5.25
N ILE A 33 -1.36 7.06 4.39
CA ILE A 33 -0.49 6.92 3.20
C ILE A 33 0.46 8.13 3.15
N ASN A 34 1.64 8.02 3.76
CA ASN A 34 2.63 9.10 3.73
C ASN A 34 3.38 9.17 2.39
N ALA A 35 3.59 8.02 1.73
CA ALA A 35 4.30 7.95 0.46
C ALA A 35 3.56 8.59 -0.71
N GLY A 36 2.25 8.88 -0.55
CA GLY A 36 1.37 9.32 -1.63
C GLY A 36 1.84 10.58 -2.36
N ASN A 37 2.47 11.52 -1.66
CA ASN A 37 2.99 12.73 -2.31
C ASN A 37 4.04 12.44 -3.38
N SER A 38 4.76 11.32 -3.29
CA SER A 38 5.75 10.92 -4.31
C SER A 38 5.11 10.33 -5.57
N TRP A 39 3.81 10.04 -5.55
CA TRP A 39 3.05 9.46 -6.67
C TRP A 39 2.27 10.52 -7.46
N LYS A 40 2.17 11.74 -6.91
CA LYS A 40 1.49 12.84 -7.58
C LYS A 40 2.23 13.23 -8.87
N ASP A 41 1.47 13.79 -9.80
CA ASP A 41 1.95 14.30 -11.09
C ASP A 41 2.59 13.26 -12.03
N MET A 42 2.49 11.96 -11.71
CA MET A 42 2.90 10.87 -12.61
C MET A 42 1.87 10.71 -13.75
N ASP A 43 2.33 10.53 -14.99
CA ASP A 43 1.42 10.25 -16.12
C ASP A 43 0.79 8.85 -16.02
N VAL A 44 1.52 7.91 -15.42
CA VAL A 44 1.09 6.51 -15.24
C VAL A 44 1.50 6.02 -13.86
N LEU A 45 0.53 5.50 -13.12
CA LEU A 45 0.73 4.83 -11.83
C LEU A 45 0.34 3.35 -11.95
N ILE A 46 1.25 2.47 -11.54
CA ILE A 46 1.01 1.02 -11.51
C ILE A 46 1.25 0.54 -10.08
N PHE A 47 0.20 0.08 -9.43
CA PHE A 47 0.25 -0.44 -8.07
C PHE A 47 0.11 -1.97 -8.07
N ASN A 48 0.71 -2.60 -7.08
CA ASN A 48 0.48 -4.00 -6.76
C ASN A 48 0.59 -4.17 -5.25
N SER A 49 -0.33 -4.92 -4.65
CA SER A 49 -0.25 -5.26 -3.25
C SER A 49 -1.02 -6.54 -2.98
N TRP A 50 -0.37 -7.52 -2.32
CA TRP A 50 -1.02 -8.72 -1.76
C TRP A 50 -0.01 -9.60 -1.01
N HIS A 51 1.10 -9.96 -1.67
CA HIS A 51 1.99 -11.04 -1.23
C HIS A 51 2.42 -10.93 0.24
N TRP A 52 2.78 -9.72 0.70
CA TRP A 52 3.25 -9.50 2.07
C TRP A 52 2.14 -9.36 3.12
N TRP A 53 0.88 -9.21 2.72
CA TRP A 53 -0.25 -9.11 3.64
C TRP A 53 -0.51 -10.44 4.35
N THR A 54 -0.20 -11.57 3.72
CA THR A 54 -0.44 -12.89 4.29
C THR A 54 0.64 -13.33 5.29
N HIS A 55 1.70 -12.53 5.47
CA HIS A 55 2.77 -12.86 6.40
C HIS A 55 2.28 -12.90 7.86
N THR A 56 2.76 -13.89 8.59
CA THR A 56 2.51 -14.09 10.02
C THR A 56 3.82 -14.43 10.73
N GLY A 57 3.81 -14.41 12.07
CA GLY A 57 4.97 -14.76 12.89
C GLY A 57 6.19 -13.88 12.61
N LYS A 58 7.37 -14.50 12.42
CA LYS A 58 8.64 -13.77 12.20
C LYS A 58 8.66 -12.92 10.93
N SER A 59 7.83 -13.25 9.94
CA SER A 59 7.77 -12.53 8.66
C SER A 59 6.82 -11.33 8.69
N GLN A 60 6.08 -11.13 9.79
CA GLN A 60 5.17 -10.01 9.97
C GLN A 60 5.95 -8.74 10.37
N PRO A 61 5.85 -7.65 9.59
CA PRO A 61 6.61 -6.44 9.87
C PRO A 61 5.97 -5.49 10.88
N TRP A 62 4.76 -5.78 11.38
CA TRP A 62 4.07 -5.00 12.42
C TRP A 62 3.83 -5.83 13.69
N ASP A 63 3.71 -5.14 14.81
CA ASP A 63 3.40 -5.71 16.13
C ASP A 63 1.92 -5.50 16.52
N TYR A 64 1.26 -4.50 15.88
CA TYR A 64 -0.13 -4.10 16.07
C TYR A 64 -0.72 -3.57 14.75
N VAL A 65 -2.05 -3.54 14.65
CA VAL A 65 -2.81 -2.97 13.53
C VAL A 65 -3.70 -1.85 14.05
N ARG A 66 -3.66 -0.68 13.39
CA ARG A 66 -4.50 0.47 13.69
C ARG A 66 -5.59 0.62 12.63
N ASP A 67 -6.82 0.80 13.10
CA ASP A 67 -8.04 1.00 12.30
C ASP A 67 -8.83 2.13 12.96
N GLY A 68 -8.67 3.33 12.41
CA GLY A 68 -9.03 4.61 12.99
C GLY A 68 -8.40 4.79 14.37
N THR A 69 -9.25 4.96 15.37
CA THR A 69 -8.83 5.12 16.77
C THR A 69 -8.50 3.81 17.46
N ASN A 70 -8.91 2.67 16.90
CA ASN A 70 -8.74 1.36 17.51
C ASN A 70 -7.34 0.78 17.23
N LEU A 71 -6.80 0.09 18.23
CA LEU A 71 -5.52 -0.60 18.13
C LEU A 71 -5.71 -2.09 18.48
N TYR A 72 -5.37 -2.95 17.53
CA TYR A 72 -5.52 -4.40 17.63
C TYR A 72 -4.15 -5.07 17.70
N LYS A 73 -4.05 -6.16 18.46
CA LYS A 73 -2.81 -6.94 18.49
C LYS A 73 -2.56 -7.64 17.15
N ASP A 74 -3.63 -8.11 16.53
CA ASP A 74 -3.61 -8.64 15.18
C ASP A 74 -5.00 -8.49 14.52
N MET A 75 -5.09 -8.68 13.21
CA MET A 75 -6.32 -8.57 12.42
C MET A 75 -6.38 -9.63 11.33
N ASP A 76 -7.56 -10.14 10.99
CA ASP A 76 -7.72 -10.99 9.81
C ASP A 76 -7.10 -10.34 8.55
N ARG A 77 -6.35 -11.11 7.76
CA ARG A 77 -5.54 -10.56 6.65
C ARG A 77 -6.38 -10.01 5.52
N LEU A 78 -7.52 -10.63 5.23
CA LEU A 78 -8.45 -10.13 4.21
C LEU A 78 -9.11 -8.83 4.68
N THR A 79 -9.47 -8.76 5.96
CA THR A 79 -10.02 -7.54 6.57
C THR A 79 -9.01 -6.39 6.55
N ALA A 80 -7.77 -6.65 6.96
CA ALA A 80 -6.70 -5.66 6.94
C ALA A 80 -6.39 -5.19 5.51
N PHE A 81 -6.29 -6.13 4.55
CA PHE A 81 -6.08 -5.84 3.14
C PHE A 81 -7.21 -4.99 2.56
N TYR A 82 -8.47 -5.36 2.80
CA TYR A 82 -9.63 -4.62 2.32
C TYR A 82 -9.63 -3.19 2.83
N LYS A 83 -9.37 -2.98 4.13
CA LYS A 83 -9.30 -1.65 4.75
C LYS A 83 -8.16 -0.82 4.18
N GLY A 84 -6.94 -1.36 4.13
CA GLY A 84 -5.80 -0.63 3.56
C GLY A 84 -5.99 -0.29 2.08
N LEU A 85 -6.58 -1.21 1.30
CA LEU A 85 -6.89 -0.95 -0.11
C LEU A 85 -7.99 0.10 -0.28
N SER A 86 -8.96 0.15 0.65
CA SER A 86 -9.99 1.19 0.66
C SER A 86 -9.39 2.57 0.93
N THR A 87 -8.44 2.67 1.86
CA THR A 87 -7.67 3.89 2.10
C THR A 87 -6.86 4.30 0.87
N TRP A 88 -6.21 3.35 0.19
CA TRP A 88 -5.52 3.62 -1.08
C TRP A 88 -6.47 4.11 -2.18
N ALA A 89 -7.64 3.48 -2.34
CA ALA A 89 -8.63 3.88 -3.34
C ALA A 89 -9.11 5.33 -3.07
N ASN A 90 -9.44 5.65 -1.82
CA ASN A 90 -9.81 7.00 -1.42
C ASN A 90 -8.68 8.02 -1.68
N TRP A 91 -7.43 7.62 -1.46
CA TRP A 91 -6.28 8.46 -1.78
C TRP A 91 -6.20 8.74 -3.28
N VAL A 92 -6.38 7.72 -4.13
CA VAL A 92 -6.40 7.88 -5.60
C VAL A 92 -7.52 8.84 -6.00
N ASP A 93 -8.74 8.60 -5.56
CA ASP A 93 -9.91 9.43 -5.91
C ASP A 93 -9.73 10.91 -5.49
N SER A 94 -9.03 11.14 -4.39
CA SER A 94 -8.82 12.49 -3.84
C SER A 94 -7.60 13.22 -4.40
N ASN A 95 -6.62 12.51 -4.97
CA ASN A 95 -5.32 13.08 -5.32
C ASN A 95 -4.92 12.92 -6.79
N VAL A 96 -5.65 12.12 -7.57
CA VAL A 96 -5.30 11.82 -8.96
C VAL A 96 -6.36 12.41 -9.90
N ASP A 97 -5.90 13.19 -10.88
CA ASP A 97 -6.72 13.67 -11.97
C ASP A 97 -6.74 12.63 -13.10
N PRO A 98 -7.86 11.89 -13.32
CA PRO A 98 -7.91 10.83 -14.32
C PRO A 98 -7.83 11.34 -15.76
N SER A 99 -7.97 12.65 -16.00
CA SER A 99 -7.75 13.25 -17.32
C SER A 99 -6.26 13.34 -17.67
N LYS A 100 -5.37 13.28 -16.67
CA LYS A 100 -3.92 13.41 -16.80
C LYS A 100 -3.19 12.10 -16.51
N THR A 101 -3.60 11.41 -15.45
CA THR A 101 -2.89 10.24 -14.93
C THR A 101 -3.71 8.97 -15.17
N LYS A 102 -3.07 7.94 -15.73
CA LYS A 102 -3.65 6.60 -15.81
C LYS A 102 -3.25 5.77 -14.60
N VAL A 103 -4.22 5.16 -13.93
CA VAL A 103 -4.00 4.32 -12.75
C VAL A 103 -4.31 2.87 -13.09
N PHE A 104 -3.38 1.97 -12.76
CA PHE A 104 -3.54 0.53 -12.87
C PHE A 104 -3.27 -0.12 -11.52
N PHE A 105 -4.03 -1.17 -11.21
CA PHE A 105 -3.75 -2.07 -10.11
C PHE A 105 -3.53 -3.47 -10.67
N GLN A 106 -2.31 -3.98 -10.54
CA GLN A 106 -1.99 -5.36 -10.87
C GLN A 106 -2.60 -6.27 -9.81
N GLY A 107 -3.48 -7.17 -10.24
CA GLY A 107 -4.10 -8.17 -9.38
C GLY A 107 -3.10 -9.13 -8.72
N ILE A 108 -3.63 -10.03 -7.90
CA ILE A 108 -2.85 -11.00 -7.15
C ILE A 108 -2.07 -11.90 -8.09
N SER A 109 -0.74 -11.84 -8.04
CA SER A 109 0.11 -12.80 -8.73
C SER A 109 -0.02 -14.18 -8.06
N PRO A 110 -0.23 -15.26 -8.82
CA PRO A 110 -0.30 -16.60 -8.27
C PRO A 110 1.02 -16.97 -7.59
N THR A 111 0.92 -17.69 -6.48
CA THR A 111 2.09 -18.31 -5.84
C THR A 111 2.17 -19.76 -6.33
N HIS A 112 3.33 -20.14 -6.87
CA HIS A 112 3.59 -21.52 -7.27
C HIS A 112 4.22 -22.25 -6.08
N TYR A 113 3.37 -22.79 -5.21
CA TYR A 113 3.84 -23.79 -4.23
C TYR A 113 3.87 -25.15 -4.93
N GLN A 114 5.04 -25.79 -4.90
CA GLN A 114 5.19 -27.23 -5.14
C GLN A 114 5.17 -27.95 -3.80
#